data_AF-A0A2A2KIH5-F1
#
_entry.id   AF-A0A2A2KIH5-F1
#
_cell.length_a   1.000
_cell.length_b   1.000
_cell.length_c   1.000
_cell.angle_alpha   90.00
_cell.angle_beta   90.00
_cell.angle_gamma   90.00
#
_symmetry.space_group_name_H-M   'P 1'
#
loop_
_entity.id
_entity.type
_entity.pdbx_description
1 polymer ?
#
loop_
_entity_poly.entity_id
_entity_poly.type
_entity_poly.pdbx_seq_one_letter_code
_entity_poly.pdbx_strand_id
1 'polypeptide(L)'
;MRYWEHARQQPNVRIRTSSVEAVRSMVANGSGVAILSDLVHRPWSLEGKRIETVTITDKVTPMSVGLAWHREREFSPAMHAFHNYFHDAFLAPQQLSARR
;
A
#
# COMPACT_ATOMS: atom_id res chain seq x y z
N MET A 1 -10.70 -9.02 8.98
CA MET A 1 -10.31 -10.03 9.98
C MET A 1 -9.77 -11.31 9.36
N ARG A 2 -10.19 -11.68 8.14
CA ARG A 2 -9.66 -12.81 7.34
C ARG A 2 -8.21 -13.25 7.60
N TYR A 3 -7.21 -12.36 7.49
CA TYR A 3 -5.80 -12.76 7.70
C TYR A 3 -5.53 -13.26 9.13
N TRP A 4 -6.11 -12.60 10.13
CA TRP A 4 -6.00 -12.99 11.54
C TRP A 4 -6.73 -14.31 11.83
N GLU A 5 -7.88 -14.55 11.18
CA GLU A 5 -8.59 -15.82 11.27
C GLU A 5 -7.74 -16.98 10.72
N HIS A 6 -7.09 -16.80 9.57
CA HIS A 6 -6.20 -17.82 9.00
C HIS A 6 -4.98 -18.07 9.89
N ALA A 7 -4.44 -17.02 10.52
CA ALA A 7 -3.36 -17.12 11.49
C ALA A 7 -3.80 -17.69 12.85
N ARG A 8 -5.12 -17.84 13.08
CA ARG A 8 -5.71 -18.17 14.39
C ARG A 8 -5.24 -17.23 15.51
N GLN A 9 -5.15 -15.95 15.19
CA GLN A 9 -4.76 -14.88 16.11
C GLN A 9 -5.88 -13.85 16.22
N GLN A 10 -5.94 -13.13 17.35
CA GLN A 10 -6.80 -11.97 17.51
C GLN A 10 -5.96 -10.74 17.88
N PRO A 11 -5.91 -9.70 17.03
CA PRO A 11 -5.15 -8.50 17.34
C PRO A 11 -5.84 -7.70 18.44
N ASN A 12 -5.06 -7.16 19.38
CA ASN A 12 -5.54 -6.16 20.32
C ASN A 12 -5.58 -4.78 19.62
N VAL A 13 -6.75 -4.43 19.09
CA VAL A 13 -6.94 -3.17 18.34
C VAL A 13 -7.09 -2.01 19.30
N ARG A 14 -6.02 -1.20 19.45
CA ARG A 14 -6.07 0.03 20.26
C ARG A 14 -6.91 1.13 19.62
N ILE A 15 -6.73 1.37 18.31
CA ILE A 15 -7.43 2.42 17.55
C ILE A 15 -7.75 1.88 16.15
N ARG A 16 -8.88 2.32 15.58
CA ARG A 16 -9.29 2.09 14.20
C ARG A 16 -9.61 3.43 13.54
N THR A 17 -8.93 3.74 12.44
CA THR A 17 -9.12 5.00 11.70
C THR A 17 -8.88 4.79 10.20
N SER A 18 -9.50 5.61 9.36
CA SER A 18 -9.25 5.68 7.92
C SER A 18 -8.07 6.60 7.57
N SER A 19 -7.60 7.42 8.51
CA SER A 19 -6.47 8.33 8.28
C SER A 19 -5.14 7.56 8.41
N VAL A 20 -4.47 7.36 7.29
CA VAL A 20 -3.12 6.76 7.25
C VAL A 20 -2.13 7.62 8.03
N GLU A 21 -2.26 8.95 7.98
CA GLU A 21 -1.36 9.85 8.71
C GLU A 21 -1.55 9.74 10.23
N ALA A 22 -2.79 9.55 10.70
CA ALA A 22 -3.02 9.27 12.12
C ALA A 22 -2.36 7.95 12.57
N VAL A 23 -2.44 6.90 11.75
CA VAL A 23 -1.74 5.62 12.02
C VAL A 23 -0.23 5.85 12.09
N ARG A 24 0.31 6.59 11.12
CA ARG A 24 1.73 6.93 11.02
C ARG A 24 2.23 7.65 12.26
N SER A 25 1.56 8.72 12.68
CA SER A 25 1.92 9.45 13.91
C SER A 25 1.87 8.53 15.13
N MET A 26 0.86 7.67 15.27
CA MET A 26 0.78 6.74 16.41
C MET A 26 1.93 5.74 16.46
N VAL A 27 2.28 5.13 15.32
CA VAL A 27 3.40 4.17 15.25
C VAL A 27 4.72 4.87 15.55
N ALA A 28 4.97 6.03 14.92
CA ALA A 28 6.20 6.79 15.13
C ALA A 28 6.35 7.32 16.57
N ASN A 29 5.25 7.47 17.31
CA ASN A 29 5.24 7.82 18.73
C ASN A 29 5.30 6.60 19.68
N GLY A 30 5.37 5.38 19.16
CA GLY A 30 5.47 4.16 19.97
C GLY A 30 4.14 3.69 20.59
N SER A 31 3.00 4.21 20.13
CA SER A 31 1.68 3.84 20.67
C SER A 31 1.22 2.42 20.26
N GLY A 32 1.88 1.83 19.26
CA GLY A 32 1.62 0.48 18.79
C GLY A 32 2.31 0.19 17.44
N VAL A 33 1.88 -0.88 16.78
CA VAL A 33 2.33 -1.29 15.45
C VAL A 33 1.16 -1.29 14.46
N ALA A 34 1.47 -1.19 13.17
CA ALA A 34 0.49 -1.31 12.11
C ALA A 34 1.05 -2.18 10.98
N ILE A 35 0.17 -2.93 10.32
CA ILE A 35 0.48 -3.68 9.09
C ILE A 35 -0.22 -2.94 7.95
N LEU A 36 0.56 -2.42 6.99
CA LEU A 36 0.08 -1.62 5.86
C LEU A 36 0.75 -2.07 4.57
N SER A 37 0.14 -1.72 3.44
CA SER A 37 0.77 -1.91 2.12
C SER A 37 1.97 -0.98 1.94
N ASP A 38 3.00 -1.44 1.24
CA ASP A 38 4.16 -0.61 0.87
C ASP A 38 3.75 0.61 0.03
N LEU A 39 2.59 0.57 -0.63
CA LEU A 39 2.03 1.70 -1.38
C LEU A 39 1.84 2.96 -0.53
N VAL A 40 1.62 2.79 0.79
CA VAL A 40 1.42 3.91 1.72
C VAL A 40 2.61 4.10 2.67
N HIS A 41 3.69 3.33 2.49
CA HIS A 41 4.87 3.44 3.33
C HIS A 41 5.62 4.75 3.08
N ARG A 42 6.01 5.40 4.19
CA ARG A 42 6.94 6.52 4.23
C ARG A 42 7.79 6.35 5.49
N PRO A 43 9.11 6.59 5.44
CA PRO A 43 10.01 6.35 6.57
C PRO A 43 9.89 7.38 7.69
N TRP A 44 9.10 8.44 7.51
CA TRP A 44 8.95 9.54 8.45
C TRP A 44 7.49 9.90 8.66
N SER A 45 7.13 10.26 9.90
CA SER A 45 5.87 10.93 10.23
C SER A 45 5.90 12.42 9.89
N LEU A 46 4.73 13.07 9.91
CA LEU A 46 4.65 14.53 9.71
C LEU A 46 5.41 15.31 10.79
N GLU A 47 5.55 14.73 11.98
CA GLU A 47 6.35 15.27 13.07
C GLU A 47 7.85 14.98 12.94
N GLY A 48 8.30 14.40 11.82
CA GLY A 48 9.70 14.08 11.56
C GLY A 48 10.23 12.88 12.34
N LYS A 49 9.35 12.04 12.90
CA LYS A 49 9.76 10.82 13.62
C LYS A 49 9.93 9.65 12.65
N ARG A 50 11.00 8.87 12.84
CA ARG A 50 11.30 7.72 12.00
C ARG A 50 10.33 6.57 12.27
N ILE A 51 9.98 5.84 11.21
CA ILE A 51 9.18 4.62 11.28
C ILE A 51 10.05 3.47 10.79
N GLU A 52 10.28 2.50 11.66
CA GLU A 52 10.93 1.26 11.27
C GLU A 52 9.93 0.30 10.62
N THR A 53 10.41 -0.43 9.61
CA THR A 53 9.64 -1.47 8.93
C THR A 53 10.27 -2.83 9.14
N VAL A 54 9.42 -3.84 9.22
CA VAL A 54 9.83 -5.24 9.28
C VAL A 54 9.02 -6.01 8.26
N THR A 55 9.70 -6.83 7.46
CA THR A 55 9.04 -7.71 6.50
C THR A 55 8.31 -8.82 7.24
N ILE A 56 7.05 -9.06 6.88
CA ILE A 56 6.28 -10.17 7.43
C ILE A 56 6.84 -11.49 6.86
N THR A 57 7.05 -12.47 7.73
CA THR A 57 7.55 -13.81 7.35
C THR A 57 6.51 -14.63 6.62
N ASP A 58 5.25 -14.49 7.04
CA ASP A 58 4.12 -15.18 6.43
C ASP A 58 3.80 -14.60 5.06
N LYS A 59 3.50 -15.48 4.10
CA LYS A 59 3.07 -15.04 2.76
C LYS A 59 1.69 -14.40 2.86
N VAL A 60 1.60 -13.12 2.52
CA VAL A 60 0.35 -12.38 2.39
C VAL A 60 0.08 -12.17 0.90
N THR A 61 -1.18 -12.33 0.47
CA THR A 61 -1.57 -11.98 -0.90
C THR A 61 -1.26 -10.50 -1.16
N PRO A 62 -0.51 -10.17 -2.22
CA PRO A 62 -0.16 -8.79 -2.50
C PRO A 62 -1.40 -7.95 -2.81
N MET A 63 -1.31 -6.66 -2.52
CA MET A 63 -2.31 -5.69 -2.93
C MET A 63 -2.06 -5.30 -4.39
N SER A 64 -3.03 -5.55 -5.26
CA SER A 64 -2.98 -5.08 -6.65
C SER A 64 -3.73 -3.75 -6.79
N VAL A 65 -3.15 -2.82 -7.53
CA VAL A 65 -3.79 -1.58 -7.97
C VAL A 65 -3.99 -1.65 -9.47
N GLY A 66 -5.13 -1.16 -9.96
CA GLY A 66 -5.45 -1.16 -11.37
C GLY A 66 -6.26 0.07 -11.77
N LEU A 67 -6.41 0.24 -13.08
CA LEU A 67 -7.30 1.23 -13.67
C LEU A 67 -8.67 0.61 -13.89
N ALA A 68 -9.73 1.36 -13.59
CA ALA A 68 -11.11 0.94 -13.81
C ALA A 68 -11.88 2.00 -14.61
N TRP A 69 -12.77 1.54 -15.48
CA TRP A 69 -13.65 2.36 -16.30
C TRP A 69 -14.99 1.66 -16.48
N HIS A 70 -16.01 2.42 -16.89
CA HIS A 70 -17.31 1.84 -17.21
C HIS A 70 -17.19 0.89 -18.40
N ARG A 71 -17.73 -0.32 -18.29
CA ARG A 71 -17.57 -1.39 -19.30
C ARG A 71 -18.00 -0.96 -20.71
N GLU A 72 -19.03 -0.14 -20.80
CA GLU A 72 -19.62 0.31 -22.07
C GLU A 72 -19.03 1.65 -22.55
N ARG A 73 -18.04 2.19 -21.84
CA ARG A 73 -17.39 3.44 -22.25
C ARG A 73 -16.38 3.16 -23.35
N GLU A 74 -16.60 3.72 -24.53
CA GLU A 74 -15.55 3.80 -25.53
C GLU A 74 -14.38 4.64 -25.01
N PHE A 75 -13.16 4.14 -25.19
CA PHE A 75 -11.97 4.86 -24.77
C PHE A 75 -11.79 6.10 -25.64
N SER A 76 -11.84 7.27 -25.01
CA SER A 76 -11.42 8.50 -25.70
C SER A 76 -9.90 8.48 -25.95
N PRO A 77 -9.38 9.32 -26.86
CA PRO A 77 -7.94 9.48 -27.04
C PRO A 77 -7.21 9.82 -25.74
N ALA A 78 -7.81 10.62 -24.85
CA ALA A 78 -7.24 10.95 -23.55
C ALA A 78 -7.18 9.73 -22.60
N MET A 79 -8.20 8.87 -22.63
CA MET A 79 -8.21 7.63 -21.85
C MET A 79 -7.13 6.66 -22.32
N HIS A 80 -6.93 6.53 -23.64
CA HIS A 80 -5.83 5.74 -24.21
C HIS A 80 -4.47 6.28 -23.75
N ALA A 81 -4.26 7.59 -23.85
CA ALA A 81 -3.00 8.20 -23.43
C ALA A 81 -2.69 7.92 -21.95
N PHE A 82 -3.69 8.07 -21.08
CA PHE A 82 -3.55 7.79 -19.65
C PHE A 82 -3.29 6.30 -19.37
N HIS A 83 -4.08 5.42 -19.96
CA HIS A 83 -3.93 3.97 -19.81
C HIS A 83 -2.55 3.48 -20.26
N ASN A 84 -2.12 3.90 -21.45
CA ASN A 84 -0.83 3.48 -22.01
C ASN A 84 0.33 3.98 -21.15
N TYR A 85 0.28 5.24 -20.69
CA TYR A 85 1.29 5.77 -19.78
C TYR A 85 1.46 4.92 -18.51
N PHE A 86 0.36 4.61 -17.82
CA PHE A 86 0.43 3.82 -16.58
C PHE A 86 0.79 2.35 -16.84
N HIS A 87 0.36 1.79 -17.97
CA HIS A 87 0.77 0.45 -18.38
C HIS A 87 2.28 0.38 -18.57
N ASP A 88 2.86 1.32 -19.32
CA ASP A 88 4.29 1.34 -19.61
C ASP A 88 5.13 1.66 -18.36
N ALA A 89 4.66 2.57 -17.51
CA ALA A 89 5.38 2.98 -16.31
C ALA A 89 5.40 1.89 -15.21
N PHE A 90 4.35 1.07 -15.09
CA PHE A 90 4.16 0.19 -13.92
C PHE A 90 3.94 -1.30 -14.25
N LEU A 91 3.63 -1.68 -15.49
CA LEU A 91 3.28 -3.06 -15.86
C LEU A 91 4.13 -3.65 -16.99
N ALA A 92 4.65 -2.83 -17.90
CA ALA A 92 5.67 -3.29 -18.85
C ALA A 92 6.90 -3.80 -18.08
N PRO A 93 7.64 -4.82 -18.57
CA PRO A 93 8.84 -5.28 -17.90
C PRO A 93 9.79 -4.10 -17.71
N GLN A 94 9.91 -3.60 -16.47
CA GLN A 94 10.93 -2.61 -16.15
C GLN A 94 12.28 -3.33 -16.28
N GLN A 95 12.93 -3.20 -17.43
CA GLN A 95 14.39 -3.27 -17.50
C GLN A 95 14.98 -2.04 -16.79
N LEU A 96 14.70 -1.89 -15.50
CA LEU A 96 15.36 -0.96 -14.58
C LEU A 96 15.65 -1.78 -13.33
N SER A 97 16.60 -2.69 -13.45
CA SER A 97 17.97 -2.48 -12.99
C SER A 97 18.02 -2.39 -11.46
N ALA A 98 18.61 -3.45 -10.90
CA ALA A 98 19.25 -3.44 -9.60
C ALA A 98 19.87 -2.06 -9.30
N ARG A 99 19.23 -1.31 -8.42
CA ARG A 99 19.91 -0.26 -7.67
C ARG A 99 19.76 -0.58 -6.19
N ARG A 100 20.88 -1.11 -5.69
CA ARG A 100 21.26 -1.22 -4.28
C ARG A 100 21.13 0.12 -3.57
#